data_AF-A0A2D8XIQ8-F1
#
_entry.id   AF-A0A2D8XIQ8-F1
#
_cell.length_a   1.000
_cell.length_b   1.000
_cell.length_c   1.000
_cell.angle_alpha   90.00
_cell.angle_beta   90.00
_cell.angle_gamma   90.00
#
_symmetry.space_group_name_H-M   'P 1'
#
loop_
_entity.id
_entity.type
_entity.pdbx_description
1 polymer ?
#
loop_
_entity_poly.entity_id
_entity_poly.type
_entity_poly.pdbx_seq_one_letter_code
_entity_poly.pdbx_strand_id
1 'polypeptide(L)'
;MDAASSNTPSTSPVSKAQPEVHGYFDETTSTITHIVADPTTGSAVIIDPVLDFDQASARTSTKSADKLIAEVKEKGLTVEWILETHIHADHLTAAHYLKEQLNAPIGVGQHISSIQKTFNPIFHQPYPVADDGGPFDRLYADGEQFKIGNLEATVIATPGHTPACVSFLIGDSIFVGDTLFMPDYGTARCDFPGGDAGMLYDSIERLLELPEDTRMFLCHDYPPKERGPAWETTVAEQRNHNIHIANKSRAEFVRMRTDRDSGLNMPQLIFPSLQVNIQAGELPHAESNGVQYLKIPLNQF
;
A
#
# COMPACT_ATOMS: atom_id res chain seq x y z
N MET A 1 33.02 -38.77 -36.54
CA MET A 1 32.92 -38.51 -35.08
C MET A 1 32.65 -37.02 -34.99
N ASP A 2 31.38 -36.65 -35.12
CA ASP A 2 30.97 -35.25 -35.19
C ASP A 2 30.65 -34.75 -33.78
N ALA A 3 31.43 -33.80 -33.30
CA ALA A 3 31.17 -33.09 -32.06
C ALA A 3 30.08 -32.05 -32.32
N ALA A 4 28.86 -32.33 -31.88
CA ALA A 4 27.78 -31.37 -31.86
C ALA A 4 28.07 -30.30 -30.79
N SER A 5 28.31 -29.06 -31.20
CA SER A 5 28.36 -27.92 -30.29
C SER A 5 26.95 -27.59 -29.81
N SER A 6 26.68 -27.77 -28.52
CA SER A 6 25.46 -27.31 -27.88
C SER A 6 25.52 -25.79 -27.70
N ASN A 7 24.92 -25.04 -28.61
CA ASN A 7 24.60 -23.64 -28.41
C ASN A 7 23.32 -23.55 -27.59
N THR A 8 23.44 -23.38 -26.28
CA THR A 8 22.33 -22.90 -25.45
C THR A 8 22.17 -21.39 -25.69
N PRO A 9 20.97 -20.89 -26.05
CA PRO A 9 20.75 -19.46 -26.17
C PRO A 9 20.89 -18.82 -24.79
N SER A 10 21.86 -17.92 -24.64
CA SER A 10 21.90 -16.98 -23.53
C SER A 10 20.67 -16.07 -23.67
N THR A 11 19.69 -16.26 -22.80
CA THR A 11 18.58 -15.33 -22.64
C THR A 11 19.11 -14.11 -21.91
N SER A 12 19.57 -13.11 -22.65
CA SER A 12 19.78 -11.78 -22.10
C SER A 12 18.50 -11.33 -21.38
N PRO A 13 18.57 -10.79 -20.15
CA PRO A 13 17.38 -10.30 -19.48
C PRO A 13 16.79 -9.18 -20.34
N VAL A 14 15.53 -9.35 -20.75
CA VAL A 14 14.76 -8.26 -21.34
C VAL A 14 14.67 -7.20 -20.26
N SER A 15 15.33 -6.06 -20.46
CA SER A 15 15.22 -4.90 -19.58
C SER A 15 13.74 -4.58 -19.40
N LYS A 16 13.22 -4.73 -18.18
CA LYS A 16 11.86 -4.30 -17.88
C LYS A 16 11.78 -2.77 -18.05
N ALA A 17 10.62 -2.27 -18.47
CA ALA A 17 10.41 -0.83 -18.58
C ALA A 17 10.47 -0.21 -17.18
N GLN A 18 11.16 0.92 -17.06
CA GLN A 18 11.33 1.63 -15.79
C GLN A 18 10.28 2.76 -15.70
N PRO A 19 9.38 2.74 -14.70
CA PRO A 19 8.46 3.84 -14.48
C PRO A 19 9.16 5.08 -13.90
N GLU A 20 8.61 6.26 -14.18
CA GLU A 20 8.94 7.50 -13.46
C GLU A 20 8.14 7.51 -12.14
N VAL A 21 8.83 7.56 -11.00
CA VAL A 21 8.22 7.46 -9.66
C VAL A 21 8.50 8.74 -8.86
N HIS A 22 7.44 9.36 -8.34
CA HIS A 22 7.50 10.51 -7.45
C HIS A 22 6.86 10.16 -6.11
N GLY A 23 7.63 10.26 -5.02
CA GLY A 23 7.17 10.02 -3.66
C GLY A 23 6.82 11.33 -2.92
N TYR A 24 5.71 11.31 -2.20
CA TYR A 24 5.20 12.44 -1.42
C TYR A 24 5.05 12.03 0.04
N PHE A 25 6.02 12.41 0.86
CA PHE A 25 6.02 12.12 2.29
C PHE A 25 5.09 13.07 3.05
N ASP A 26 4.13 12.52 3.79
CA ASP A 26 3.33 13.26 4.76
C ASP A 26 3.95 13.17 6.16
N GLU A 27 4.38 14.31 6.70
CA GLU A 27 5.04 14.37 8.02
C GLU A 27 4.12 14.00 9.18
N THR A 28 2.79 14.08 9.00
CA THR A 28 1.82 13.82 10.07
C THR A 28 1.65 12.32 10.32
N THR A 29 1.57 11.55 9.24
CA THR A 29 1.25 10.12 9.23
C THR A 29 2.45 9.25 8.90
N SER A 30 3.53 9.87 8.40
CA SER A 30 4.73 9.21 7.86
C SER A 30 4.47 8.38 6.61
N THR A 31 3.31 8.58 5.96
CA THR A 31 2.91 7.90 4.72
C THR A 31 3.66 8.50 3.53
N ILE A 32 3.97 7.65 2.54
CA ILE A 32 4.46 8.05 1.23
C ILE A 32 3.44 7.68 0.18
N THR A 33 2.78 8.69 -0.37
CA THR A 33 1.98 8.55 -1.59
C THR A 33 2.89 8.54 -2.80
N HIS A 34 2.62 7.69 -3.78
CA HIS A 34 3.40 7.61 -5.02
C HIS A 34 2.58 8.01 -6.24
N ILE A 35 3.16 8.85 -7.12
CA ILE A 35 2.72 8.95 -8.52
C ILE A 35 3.69 8.10 -9.35
N VAL A 36 3.15 7.15 -10.11
CA VAL A 36 3.90 6.22 -10.94
C VAL A 36 3.46 6.38 -12.38
N ALA A 37 4.34 6.86 -13.25
CA ALA A 37 4.01 7.20 -14.63
C ALA A 37 4.80 6.37 -15.65
N ASP A 38 4.14 6.00 -16.74
CA ASP A 38 4.80 5.59 -17.97
C ASP A 38 5.38 6.84 -18.64
N PRO A 39 6.72 6.99 -18.72
CA PRO A 39 7.35 8.15 -19.33
C PRO A 39 7.07 8.24 -20.85
N THR A 40 6.58 7.18 -21.47
CA THR A 40 6.29 7.12 -22.91
C THR A 40 4.90 7.65 -23.24
N THR A 41 3.88 7.28 -22.46
CA THR A 41 2.48 7.62 -22.75
C THR A 41 1.94 8.74 -21.87
N GLY A 42 2.56 9.02 -20.72
CA GLY A 42 2.01 9.89 -19.68
C GLY A 42 0.86 9.25 -18.89
N SER A 43 0.56 7.97 -19.10
CA SER A 43 -0.35 7.20 -18.26
C SER A 43 0.25 7.03 -16.87
N ALA A 44 -0.55 7.21 -15.82
CA ALA A 44 -0.06 7.16 -14.46
C ALA A 44 -1.04 6.46 -13.51
N VAL A 45 -0.54 6.07 -12.35
CA VAL A 45 -1.34 5.69 -11.18
C VAL A 45 -0.91 6.49 -9.96
N ILE A 46 -1.84 6.65 -9.02
CA ILE A 46 -1.56 7.20 -7.69
C ILE A 46 -1.74 6.07 -6.68
N ILE A 47 -0.75 5.84 -5.81
CA ILE A 47 -0.76 4.74 -4.85
C ILE A 47 -0.73 5.30 -3.43
N ASP A 48 -1.65 4.83 -2.58
CA ASP A 48 -1.81 5.18 -1.16
C ASP A 48 -1.92 6.70 -0.90
N PRO A 49 -2.93 7.41 -1.48
CA PRO A 49 -3.06 8.85 -1.35
C PRO A 49 -3.63 9.29 0.01
N VAL A 50 -3.05 10.34 0.61
CA VAL A 50 -3.48 10.86 1.93
C VAL A 50 -4.53 11.97 1.83
N LEU A 51 -5.62 11.83 2.59
CA LEU A 51 -6.54 12.90 2.98
C LEU A 51 -6.11 13.43 4.36
N ASP A 52 -5.72 14.71 4.43
CA ASP A 52 -5.25 15.29 5.68
C ASP A 52 -6.36 15.25 6.73
N PHE A 53 -6.04 14.84 7.97
CA PHE A 53 -7.00 14.82 9.06
C PHE A 53 -6.40 15.32 10.38
N ASP A 54 -6.94 16.43 10.90
CA ASP A 54 -6.64 16.89 12.25
C ASP A 54 -7.61 16.23 13.24
N GLN A 55 -7.11 15.28 14.00
CA GLN A 55 -7.89 14.53 15.00
C GLN A 55 -8.46 15.42 16.10
N ALA A 56 -7.75 16.47 16.52
CA ALA A 56 -8.18 17.31 17.64
C ALA A 56 -9.43 18.12 17.30
N SER A 57 -9.56 18.56 16.03
CA SER A 57 -10.71 19.32 15.55
C SER A 57 -11.66 18.52 14.65
N ALA A 58 -11.34 17.26 14.37
CA ALA A 58 -12.02 16.39 13.41
C ALA A 58 -12.19 17.05 12.02
N ARG A 59 -11.16 17.76 11.55
CA ARG A 59 -11.19 18.47 10.27
C ARG A 59 -10.39 17.72 9.21
N THR A 60 -11.01 17.53 8.06
CA THR A 60 -10.31 17.11 6.85
C THR A 60 -9.73 18.31 6.10
N SER A 61 -8.68 18.06 5.33
CA SER A 61 -8.09 19.00 4.37
C SER A 61 -7.60 18.22 3.15
N THR A 62 -7.64 18.85 1.98
CA THR A 62 -7.23 18.25 0.71
C THR A 62 -5.84 18.67 0.27
N LYS A 63 -5.07 19.39 1.10
CA LYS A 63 -3.77 19.97 0.70
C LYS A 63 -2.80 18.93 0.16
N SER A 64 -2.74 17.74 0.76
CA SER A 64 -1.87 16.66 0.26
C SER A 64 -2.35 16.16 -1.11
N ALA A 65 -3.64 15.84 -1.26
CA ALA A 65 -4.22 15.42 -2.53
C ALA A 65 -4.14 16.49 -3.63
N ASP A 66 -4.33 17.77 -3.29
CA ASP A 66 -4.27 18.91 -4.20
C ASP A 66 -2.87 19.09 -4.80
N LYS A 67 -1.81 18.78 -4.04
CA LYS A 67 -0.42 18.74 -4.57
C LYS A 67 -0.27 17.68 -5.65
N LEU A 68 -0.86 16.50 -5.46
CA LEU A 68 -0.83 15.42 -6.45
C LEU A 68 -1.58 15.82 -7.72
N ILE A 69 -2.76 16.45 -7.58
CA ILE A 69 -3.54 16.96 -8.71
C ILE A 69 -2.74 18.03 -9.48
N ALA A 70 -2.05 18.92 -8.77
CA ALA A 70 -1.20 19.94 -9.38
C ALA A 70 -0.06 19.30 -10.18
N GLU A 71 0.63 18.30 -9.61
CA GLU A 71 1.70 17.58 -10.30
C GLU A 71 1.19 16.87 -11.58
N VAL A 72 0.08 16.13 -11.46
CA VAL A 72 -0.56 15.43 -12.59
C VAL A 72 -0.85 16.42 -13.73
N LYS A 73 -1.38 17.61 -13.41
CA LYS A 73 -1.67 18.65 -14.39
C LYS A 73 -0.41 19.28 -14.97
N GLU A 74 0.59 19.58 -14.15
CA GLU A 74 1.85 20.19 -14.57
C GLU A 74 2.62 19.29 -15.54
N LYS A 75 2.67 17.98 -15.24
CA LYS A 75 3.34 16.98 -16.06
C LYS A 75 2.49 16.46 -17.24
N GLY A 76 1.22 16.86 -17.33
CA GLY A 76 0.30 16.40 -18.38
C GLY A 76 0.00 14.91 -18.30
N LEU A 77 -0.03 14.35 -17.09
CA LEU A 77 -0.29 12.92 -16.86
C LEU A 77 -1.80 12.60 -16.95
N THR A 78 -2.11 11.37 -17.33
CA THR A 78 -3.46 10.80 -17.28
C THR A 78 -3.50 9.70 -16.23
N VAL A 79 -4.21 9.94 -15.11
CA VAL A 79 -4.31 8.94 -14.04
C VAL A 79 -5.35 7.88 -14.43
N GLU A 80 -4.89 6.65 -14.64
CA GLU A 80 -5.74 5.51 -15.03
C GLU A 80 -6.31 4.78 -13.81
N TRP A 81 -5.59 4.79 -12.69
CA TRP A 81 -6.00 4.14 -11.44
C TRP A 81 -5.52 4.91 -10.21
N ILE A 82 -6.35 4.88 -9.16
CA ILE A 82 -5.95 5.18 -7.80
C ILE A 82 -5.91 3.85 -7.05
N LEU A 83 -4.77 3.46 -6.52
CA LEU A 83 -4.52 2.13 -5.98
C LEU A 83 -4.27 2.20 -4.48
N GLU A 84 -4.85 1.25 -3.76
CA GLU A 84 -4.60 1.03 -2.33
C GLU A 84 -3.83 -0.29 -2.16
N THR A 85 -2.67 -0.23 -1.52
CA THR A 85 -1.91 -1.44 -1.16
C THR A 85 -2.64 -2.23 -0.07
N HIS A 86 -3.36 -1.54 0.82
CA HIS A 86 -4.17 -2.13 1.87
C HIS A 86 -5.17 -1.11 2.43
N ILE A 87 -5.99 -1.52 3.40
CA ILE A 87 -6.81 -0.58 4.17
C ILE A 87 -5.98 -0.02 5.31
N HIS A 88 -5.56 1.22 5.14
CA HIS A 88 -4.69 1.93 6.08
C HIS A 88 -5.37 2.18 7.43
N ALA A 89 -4.60 2.12 8.50
CA ALA A 89 -5.05 2.34 9.88
C ALA A 89 -4.46 3.63 10.49
N ASP A 90 -3.60 4.31 9.76
CA ASP A 90 -2.77 5.42 10.21
C ASP A 90 -3.11 6.74 9.51
N HIS A 91 -3.77 6.70 8.34
CA HIS A 91 -4.26 7.86 7.61
C HIS A 91 -5.60 7.58 6.90
N LEU A 92 -6.35 8.64 6.60
CA LEU A 92 -7.53 8.55 5.73
C LEU A 92 -7.06 8.58 4.27
N THR A 93 -7.58 7.71 3.41
CA THR A 93 -7.29 7.80 1.98
C THR A 93 -8.00 8.99 1.32
N ALA A 94 -7.32 9.67 0.40
CA ALA A 94 -7.90 10.64 -0.50
C ALA A 94 -8.43 10.03 -1.82
N ALA A 95 -8.50 8.71 -1.94
CA ALA A 95 -8.88 8.04 -3.18
C ALA A 95 -10.24 8.49 -3.73
N HIS A 96 -11.27 8.59 -2.88
CA HIS A 96 -12.57 9.11 -3.28
C HIS A 96 -12.49 10.54 -3.84
N TYR A 97 -11.80 11.43 -3.15
CA TYR A 97 -11.61 12.81 -3.60
C TYR A 97 -10.86 12.88 -4.94
N LEU A 98 -9.76 12.14 -5.07
CA LEU A 98 -8.97 12.07 -6.31
C LEU A 98 -9.76 11.47 -7.47
N LYS A 99 -10.61 10.47 -7.21
CA LYS A 99 -11.52 9.90 -8.22
C LYS A 99 -12.45 10.98 -8.78
N GLU A 100 -13.05 11.81 -7.94
CA GLU A 100 -13.91 12.91 -8.39
C GLU A 100 -13.14 13.97 -9.18
N GLN A 101 -11.91 14.29 -8.77
CA GLN A 101 -11.11 15.36 -9.41
C GLN A 101 -10.43 14.92 -10.70
N LEU A 102 -10.05 13.65 -10.82
CA LEU A 102 -9.25 13.11 -11.93
C LEU A 102 -10.02 12.12 -12.81
N ASN A 103 -11.25 11.74 -12.42
CA ASN A 103 -12.07 10.73 -13.09
C ASN A 103 -11.34 9.38 -13.26
N ALA A 104 -10.60 8.99 -12.22
CA ALA A 104 -9.82 7.75 -12.18
C ALA A 104 -10.48 6.74 -11.22
N PRO A 105 -10.69 5.48 -11.64
CA PRO A 105 -11.24 4.43 -10.78
C PRO A 105 -10.30 4.03 -9.63
N ILE A 106 -10.88 3.52 -8.54
CA ILE A 106 -10.17 3.09 -7.33
C ILE A 106 -10.04 1.56 -7.32
N GLY A 107 -8.82 1.07 -7.11
CA GLY A 107 -8.48 -0.35 -7.06
C GLY A 107 -7.89 -0.79 -5.72
N VAL A 108 -8.25 -1.99 -5.27
CA VAL A 108 -7.74 -2.59 -4.02
C VAL A 108 -7.62 -4.12 -4.17
N GLY A 109 -6.92 -4.78 -3.25
CA GLY A 109 -6.86 -6.24 -3.19
C GLY A 109 -8.23 -6.89 -2.98
N GLN A 110 -8.48 -8.03 -3.64
CA GLN A 110 -9.77 -8.73 -3.64
C GLN A 110 -10.29 -9.18 -2.26
N HIS A 111 -9.42 -9.24 -1.26
CA HIS A 111 -9.77 -9.68 0.09
C HIS A 111 -10.29 -8.54 0.98
N ILE A 112 -10.55 -7.34 0.43
CA ILE A 112 -11.19 -6.21 1.12
C ILE A 112 -12.49 -6.59 1.83
N SER A 113 -13.28 -7.51 1.26
CA SER A 113 -14.53 -7.96 1.88
C SER A 113 -14.30 -8.59 3.26
N SER A 114 -13.15 -9.21 3.52
CA SER A 114 -12.80 -9.75 4.85
C SER A 114 -12.59 -8.65 5.90
N ILE A 115 -11.98 -7.53 5.48
CA ILE A 115 -11.79 -6.33 6.31
C ILE A 115 -13.15 -5.69 6.59
N GLN A 116 -13.99 -5.50 5.56
CA GLN A 116 -15.35 -4.96 5.72
C GLN A 116 -16.21 -5.84 6.65
N LYS A 117 -16.15 -7.18 6.55
CA LYS A 117 -16.84 -8.12 7.46
C LYS A 117 -16.43 -7.93 8.92
N THR A 118 -15.17 -7.57 9.14
CA THR A 118 -14.60 -7.40 10.46
C THR A 118 -14.98 -6.04 11.06
N PHE A 119 -14.81 -4.96 10.29
CA PHE A 119 -14.91 -3.59 10.82
C PHE A 119 -16.28 -2.92 10.65
N ASN A 120 -17.11 -3.30 9.66
CA ASN A 120 -18.46 -2.74 9.53
C ASN A 120 -19.31 -2.93 10.80
N PRO A 121 -19.33 -4.11 11.46
CA PRO A 121 -20.06 -4.29 12.71
C PRO A 121 -19.51 -3.43 13.85
N ILE A 122 -18.19 -3.29 13.95
CA ILE A 122 -17.51 -2.54 15.01
C ILE A 122 -17.87 -1.05 14.95
N PHE A 123 -17.90 -0.46 13.76
CA PHE A 123 -18.27 0.93 13.55
C PHE A 123 -19.77 1.15 13.33
N HIS A 124 -20.59 0.10 13.45
CA HIS A 124 -22.02 0.15 13.17
C HIS A 124 -22.34 0.84 11.84
N GLN A 125 -21.64 0.41 10.78
CA GLN A 125 -21.82 0.95 9.44
C GLN A 125 -23.10 0.40 8.79
N PRO A 126 -23.88 1.24 8.09
CA PRO A 126 -25.12 0.82 7.45
C PRO A 126 -24.90 0.06 6.14
N TYR A 127 -23.65 -0.04 5.67
CA TYR A 127 -23.33 -0.62 4.37
C TYR A 127 -23.33 -2.14 4.44
N PRO A 128 -24.04 -2.83 3.51
CA PRO A 128 -23.95 -4.26 3.41
C PRO A 128 -22.50 -4.65 3.11
N VAL A 129 -22.02 -5.70 3.77
CA VAL A 129 -20.78 -6.33 3.31
C VAL A 129 -21.09 -6.96 1.95
N ALA A 130 -20.55 -6.37 0.91
CA ALA A 130 -20.67 -6.91 -0.43
C ALA A 130 -19.41 -7.71 -0.76
N ASP A 131 -19.59 -8.94 -1.24
CA ASP A 131 -18.46 -9.79 -1.67
C ASP A 131 -17.78 -9.23 -2.94
N ASP A 132 -18.40 -8.25 -3.61
CA ASP A 132 -17.86 -7.53 -4.77
C ASP A 132 -16.94 -6.36 -4.40
N GLY A 133 -16.74 -6.09 -3.10
CA GLY A 133 -15.87 -5.03 -2.62
C GLY A 133 -16.58 -3.71 -2.33
N GLY A 134 -17.86 -3.56 -2.67
CA GLY A 134 -18.63 -2.35 -2.37
C GLY A 134 -18.14 -1.12 -3.15
N PRO A 135 -17.64 -0.05 -2.49
CA PRO A 135 -17.35 1.22 -3.15
C PRO A 135 -16.07 1.26 -4.01
N PHE A 136 -15.30 0.16 -4.05
CA PHE A 136 -14.11 0.04 -4.90
C PHE A 136 -14.50 -0.35 -6.33
N ASP A 137 -13.89 0.29 -7.32
CA ASP A 137 -14.21 0.04 -8.75
C ASP A 137 -13.53 -1.24 -9.27
N ARG A 138 -12.41 -1.65 -8.67
CA ARG A 138 -11.65 -2.85 -9.05
C ARG A 138 -11.13 -3.61 -7.85
N LEU A 139 -11.37 -4.92 -7.85
CA LEU A 139 -10.76 -5.90 -6.96
C LEU A 139 -9.69 -6.70 -7.70
N TYR A 140 -8.46 -6.62 -7.22
CA TYR A 140 -7.32 -7.30 -7.82
C TYR A 140 -7.01 -8.63 -7.13
N ALA A 141 -6.90 -9.69 -7.93
CA ALA A 141 -6.49 -11.02 -7.47
C ALA A 141 -4.96 -11.17 -7.44
N ASP A 142 -4.47 -12.17 -6.71
CA ASP A 142 -3.06 -12.55 -6.76
C ASP A 142 -2.63 -12.97 -8.18
N GLY A 143 -1.50 -12.45 -8.64
CA GLY A 143 -0.96 -12.70 -9.98
C GLY A 143 -1.71 -12.01 -11.12
N GLU A 144 -2.74 -11.21 -10.82
CA GLU A 144 -3.48 -10.47 -11.83
C GLU A 144 -2.58 -9.44 -12.53
N GLN A 145 -2.67 -9.39 -13.85
CA GLN A 145 -1.91 -8.45 -14.68
C GLN A 145 -2.82 -7.39 -15.28
N PHE A 146 -2.32 -6.16 -15.32
CA PHE A 146 -2.96 -5.02 -15.98
C PHE A 146 -1.88 -4.09 -16.56
N LYS A 147 -2.31 -3.03 -17.25
CA LYS A 147 -1.39 -2.06 -17.88
C LYS A 147 -1.60 -0.66 -17.33
N ILE A 148 -0.52 0.11 -17.37
CA ILE A 148 -0.51 1.56 -17.15
C ILE A 148 0.22 2.14 -18.37
N GLY A 149 -0.53 2.59 -19.38
CA GLY A 149 0.06 2.86 -20.70
C GLY A 149 0.74 1.61 -21.28
N ASN A 150 2.05 1.68 -21.50
CA ASN A 150 2.87 0.56 -21.95
C ASN A 150 3.53 -0.24 -20.82
N LEU A 151 3.45 0.22 -19.57
CA LEU A 151 4.00 -0.51 -18.43
C LEU A 151 3.14 -1.73 -18.13
N GLU A 152 3.78 -2.90 -17.99
CA GLU A 152 3.14 -4.09 -17.45
C GLU A 152 3.13 -4.00 -15.92
N ALA A 153 1.97 -4.25 -15.33
CA ALA A 153 1.76 -4.27 -13.89
C ALA A 153 1.21 -5.64 -13.45
N THR A 154 1.74 -6.17 -12.35
CA THR A 154 1.29 -7.42 -11.73
C THR A 154 0.96 -7.16 -10.26
N VAL A 155 -0.20 -7.64 -9.82
CA VAL A 155 -0.58 -7.63 -8.41
C VAL A 155 -0.04 -8.88 -7.73
N ILE A 156 0.60 -8.71 -6.58
CA ILE A 156 1.13 -9.79 -5.76
C ILE A 156 0.43 -9.70 -4.41
N ALA A 157 -0.36 -10.70 -4.05
CA ALA A 157 -0.92 -10.77 -2.70
C ALA A 157 0.21 -10.94 -1.68
N THR A 158 0.25 -10.04 -0.71
CA THR A 158 1.27 -9.99 0.35
C THR A 158 0.63 -9.83 1.73
N PRO A 159 -0.27 -10.74 2.12
CA PRO A 159 -0.95 -10.65 3.40
C PRO A 159 0.01 -10.86 4.58
N GLY A 160 -0.39 -10.37 5.75
CA GLY A 160 0.32 -10.58 7.01
C GLY A 160 0.25 -9.37 7.92
N HIS A 161 0.42 -8.17 7.36
CA HIS A 161 0.06 -6.93 8.06
C HIS A 161 -1.45 -6.80 8.20
N THR A 162 -2.16 -6.97 7.09
CA THR A 162 -3.59 -7.25 7.03
C THR A 162 -3.83 -8.44 6.08
N PRO A 163 -4.98 -9.13 6.15
CA PRO A 163 -5.28 -10.22 5.22
C PRO A 163 -5.53 -9.75 3.78
N ALA A 164 -5.67 -8.45 3.53
CA ALA A 164 -5.98 -7.88 2.22
C ALA A 164 -4.82 -7.13 1.56
N CYS A 165 -3.63 -7.13 2.17
CA CYS A 165 -2.46 -6.45 1.62
C CYS A 165 -2.06 -7.04 0.25
N VAL A 166 -1.74 -6.13 -0.68
CA VAL A 166 -1.17 -6.43 -1.99
C VAL A 166 0.05 -5.54 -2.24
N SER A 167 0.94 -6.03 -3.08
CA SER A 167 2.04 -5.27 -3.66
C SER A 167 1.82 -5.12 -5.17
N PHE A 168 2.17 -3.97 -5.72
CA PHE A 168 2.04 -3.69 -7.16
C PHE A 168 3.44 -3.71 -7.80
N LEU A 169 3.74 -4.72 -8.61
CA LEU A 169 4.95 -4.77 -9.42
C LEU A 169 4.67 -4.10 -10.76
N ILE A 170 5.19 -2.89 -10.97
CA ILE A 170 5.00 -2.07 -12.17
C ILE A 170 6.35 -1.92 -12.88
N GLY A 171 6.52 -2.58 -14.02
CA GLY A 171 7.80 -2.61 -14.69
C GLY A 171 8.90 -3.26 -13.84
N ASP A 172 9.96 -2.51 -13.53
CA ASP A 172 11.09 -2.92 -12.66
C ASP A 172 10.91 -2.54 -11.17
N SER A 173 9.79 -1.92 -10.81
CA SER A 173 9.57 -1.28 -9.53
C SER A 173 8.38 -1.92 -8.80
N ILE A 174 8.52 -2.19 -7.50
CA ILE A 174 7.45 -2.79 -6.69
C ILE A 174 7.07 -1.89 -5.51
N PHE A 175 5.77 -1.66 -5.36
CA PHE A 175 5.17 -0.88 -4.26
C PHE A 175 4.62 -1.87 -3.23
N VAL A 176 5.23 -1.93 -2.04
CA VAL A 176 5.07 -3.08 -1.15
C VAL A 176 4.05 -2.91 -0.02
N GLY A 177 3.39 -1.76 0.04
CA GLY A 177 2.52 -1.42 1.16
C GLY A 177 3.26 -1.50 2.51
N ASP A 178 2.51 -1.78 3.57
CA ASP A 178 3.07 -2.11 4.89
C ASP A 178 3.47 -3.59 4.99
N THR A 179 4.40 -4.00 4.14
CA THR A 179 5.05 -5.32 4.22
C THR A 179 6.46 -5.18 4.78
N LEU A 180 7.27 -4.35 4.11
CA LEU A 180 8.64 -4.00 4.48
C LEU A 180 8.74 -2.50 4.73
N PHE A 181 9.66 -2.10 5.60
CA PHE A 181 10.11 -0.71 5.75
C PHE A 181 11.56 -0.59 5.30
N MET A 182 12.17 0.59 5.45
CA MET A 182 13.60 0.77 5.18
C MET A 182 14.41 -0.30 5.93
N PRO A 183 15.53 -0.79 5.36
CA PRO A 183 16.28 -1.88 5.98
C PRO A 183 16.69 -1.63 7.44
N ASP A 184 16.93 -0.36 7.80
CA ASP A 184 17.27 0.07 9.15
C ASP A 184 16.08 0.08 10.14
N TYR A 185 14.85 -0.01 9.65
CA TYR A 185 13.63 0.01 10.45
C TYR A 185 12.92 -1.36 10.51
N GLY A 186 13.05 -2.17 9.46
CA GLY A 186 12.61 -3.57 9.47
C GLY A 186 11.26 -3.81 8.78
N THR A 187 10.24 -4.19 9.54
CA THR A 187 8.95 -4.71 9.01
C THR A 187 7.75 -4.15 9.75
N ALA A 188 6.60 -4.19 9.09
CA ALA A 188 5.31 -3.80 9.64
C ALA A 188 4.87 -4.70 10.82
N ARG A 189 3.90 -4.20 11.59
CA ARG A 189 3.22 -4.92 12.68
C ARG A 189 2.21 -5.95 12.12
N CYS A 190 1.84 -6.96 12.90
CA CYS A 190 0.92 -8.04 12.49
C CYS A 190 -0.23 -8.27 13.48
N ASP A 191 -0.50 -7.33 14.38
CA ASP A 191 -1.49 -7.46 15.46
C ASP A 191 -2.84 -6.80 15.15
N PHE A 192 -3.04 -6.28 13.94
CA PHE A 192 -4.37 -5.94 13.47
C PHE A 192 -5.24 -7.20 13.33
N PRO A 193 -6.58 -7.08 13.42
CA PRO A 193 -7.48 -8.20 13.16
C PRO A 193 -7.18 -8.91 11.83
N GLY A 194 -6.79 -10.18 11.91
CA GLY A 194 -6.40 -11.01 10.76
C GLY A 194 -4.95 -10.87 10.30
N GLY A 195 -4.14 -10.04 10.97
CA GLY A 195 -2.69 -10.01 10.80
C GLY A 195 -2.04 -11.28 11.35
N ASP A 196 -0.94 -11.70 10.72
CA ASP A 196 -0.20 -12.91 11.09
C ASP A 196 1.27 -12.76 10.69
N ALA A 197 2.18 -12.89 11.66
CA ALA A 197 3.61 -12.75 11.43
C ALA A 197 4.18 -13.88 10.55
N GLY A 198 3.59 -15.08 10.59
CA GLY A 198 4.00 -16.17 9.71
C GLY A 198 3.68 -15.87 8.26
N MET A 199 2.46 -15.40 7.99
CA MET A 199 2.02 -14.97 6.67
C MET A 199 2.83 -13.77 6.18
N LEU A 200 3.14 -12.80 7.06
CA LEU A 200 3.99 -11.67 6.68
C LEU A 200 5.38 -12.15 6.25
N TYR A 201 5.99 -13.09 6.98
CA TYR A 201 7.27 -13.67 6.58
C TYR A 201 7.18 -14.34 5.21
N ASP A 202 6.17 -15.18 4.99
CA ASP A 202 6.00 -15.90 3.72
C ASP A 202 5.77 -14.92 2.55
N SER A 203 5.04 -13.83 2.78
CA SER A 203 4.88 -12.73 1.83
C SER A 203 6.20 -12.00 1.52
N ILE A 204 7.00 -11.71 2.56
CA ILE A 204 8.32 -11.07 2.39
C ILE A 204 9.25 -11.96 1.58
N GLU A 205 9.35 -13.25 1.89
CA GLU A 205 10.20 -14.17 1.13
C GLU A 205 9.81 -14.20 -0.35
N ARG A 206 8.51 -14.24 -0.66
CA ARG A 206 8.00 -14.15 -2.03
C ARG A 206 8.42 -12.85 -2.73
N LEU A 207 8.39 -11.71 -2.03
CA LEU A 207 8.88 -10.44 -2.59
C LEU A 207 10.40 -10.47 -2.80
N LEU A 208 11.14 -11.10 -1.88
CA LEU A 208 12.59 -11.21 -1.98
C LEU A 208 13.04 -12.20 -3.07
N GLU A 209 12.17 -13.06 -3.60
CA GLU A 209 12.46 -13.90 -4.78
C GLU A 209 12.57 -13.11 -6.10
N LEU A 210 12.13 -11.84 -6.11
CA LEU A 210 12.31 -10.94 -7.26
C LEU A 210 13.81 -10.68 -7.54
N PRO A 211 14.16 -10.20 -8.75
CA PRO A 211 15.54 -9.83 -9.08
C PRO A 211 16.14 -8.86 -8.05
N GLU A 212 17.43 -9.04 -7.75
CA GLU A 212 18.15 -8.27 -6.72
C GLU A 212 18.11 -6.74 -6.92
N ASP A 213 18.06 -6.31 -8.18
CA ASP A 213 18.00 -4.91 -8.61
C ASP A 213 16.58 -4.36 -8.69
N THR A 214 15.54 -5.14 -8.36
CA THR A 214 14.16 -4.66 -8.30
C THR A 214 14.07 -3.54 -7.26
N ARG A 215 13.59 -2.37 -7.71
CA ARG A 215 13.39 -1.19 -6.87
C ARG A 215 12.15 -1.41 -6.01
N MET A 216 12.26 -1.25 -4.70
CA MET A 216 11.17 -1.42 -3.75
C MET A 216 10.78 -0.07 -3.15
N PHE A 217 9.50 0.27 -3.28
CA PHE A 217 8.89 1.50 -2.81
C PHE A 217 8.01 1.24 -1.59
N LEU A 218 8.27 1.98 -0.52
CA LEU A 218 7.71 1.75 0.82
C LEU A 218 6.50 2.65 1.08
N CYS A 219 5.50 2.13 1.79
CA CYS A 219 4.30 2.90 2.15
C CYS A 219 4.57 3.90 3.29
N HIS A 220 5.47 3.57 4.21
CA HIS A 220 5.85 4.44 5.32
C HIS A 220 7.36 4.48 5.52
N ASP A 221 7.84 5.59 6.08
CA ASP A 221 9.17 5.68 6.67
C ASP A 221 9.13 6.45 7.98
N TYR A 222 9.79 5.91 8.99
CA TYR A 222 9.88 6.49 10.33
C TYR A 222 11.35 6.81 10.61
N PRO A 223 11.90 7.83 9.92
CA PRO A 223 13.34 7.98 9.81
C PRO A 223 13.99 8.33 11.16
N PRO A 224 15.19 7.79 11.43
CA PRO A 224 16.03 8.34 12.49
C PRO A 224 16.44 9.77 12.11
N LYS A 225 16.76 10.59 13.12
CA LYS A 225 17.05 12.03 12.94
C LYS A 225 18.16 12.30 11.93
N GLU A 226 19.10 11.37 11.75
CA GLU A 226 20.27 11.56 10.88
C GLU A 226 20.02 11.29 9.40
N ARG A 227 18.97 10.53 9.03
CA ARG A 227 18.74 10.06 7.64
C ARG A 227 17.76 10.94 6.86
N GLY A 228 16.76 11.51 7.54
CA GLY A 228 15.59 12.08 6.87
C GLY A 228 14.74 11.01 6.16
N PRO A 229 13.56 11.38 5.63
CA PRO A 229 12.65 10.43 4.99
C PRO A 229 13.26 9.77 3.74
N ALA A 230 13.06 8.47 3.59
CA ALA A 230 13.42 7.69 2.41
C ALA A 230 12.37 6.61 2.15
N TRP A 231 12.10 6.33 0.88
CA TRP A 231 11.03 5.41 0.48
C TRP A 231 11.43 4.46 -0.63
N GLU A 232 12.70 4.49 -1.06
CA GLU A 232 13.23 3.61 -2.11
C GLU A 232 14.39 2.79 -1.57
N THR A 233 14.34 1.49 -1.84
CA THR A 233 15.40 0.51 -1.55
C THR A 233 15.37 -0.57 -2.64
N THR A 234 16.13 -1.66 -2.47
CA THR A 234 16.16 -2.78 -3.42
C THR A 234 15.94 -4.12 -2.72
N VAL A 235 15.58 -5.14 -3.50
CA VAL A 235 15.52 -6.53 -3.00
C VAL A 235 16.85 -6.95 -2.39
N ALA A 236 17.97 -6.60 -3.01
CA ALA A 236 19.31 -6.88 -2.48
C ALA A 236 19.54 -6.22 -1.12
N GLU A 237 19.20 -4.94 -0.97
CA GLU A 237 19.36 -4.21 0.29
C GLU A 237 18.48 -4.78 1.40
N GLN A 238 17.22 -5.11 1.09
CA GLN A 238 16.30 -5.72 2.05
C GLN A 238 16.81 -7.08 2.51
N ARG A 239 17.18 -7.95 1.55
CA ARG A 239 17.68 -9.30 1.85
C ARG A 239 18.93 -9.27 2.75
N ASN A 240 19.84 -8.34 2.47
CA ASN A 240 21.15 -8.32 3.12
C ASN A 240 21.18 -7.48 4.41
N HIS A 241 20.34 -6.46 4.53
CA HIS A 241 20.47 -5.44 5.57
C HIS A 241 19.20 -5.19 6.39
N ASN A 242 18.04 -5.75 6.03
CA ASN A 242 16.83 -5.56 6.82
C ASN A 242 16.99 -6.17 8.21
N ILE A 243 16.90 -5.34 9.26
CA ILE A 243 17.21 -5.76 10.64
C ILE A 243 16.28 -6.85 11.19
N HIS A 244 15.11 -7.06 10.58
CA HIS A 244 14.14 -8.07 10.97
C HIS A 244 14.19 -9.35 10.12
N ILE A 245 14.75 -9.29 8.91
CA ILE A 245 14.70 -10.39 7.93
C ILE A 245 16.08 -10.96 7.65
N ALA A 246 17.10 -10.12 7.49
CA ALA A 246 18.43 -10.55 7.12
C ALA A 246 18.98 -11.55 8.15
N ASN A 247 19.38 -12.74 7.66
CA ASN A 247 19.89 -13.85 8.47
C ASN A 247 18.94 -14.33 9.58
N LYS A 248 17.62 -14.21 9.38
CA LYS A 248 16.60 -14.74 10.30
C LYS A 248 15.86 -15.91 9.67
N SER A 249 15.66 -16.98 10.43
CA SER A 249 14.69 -18.00 10.09
C SER A 249 13.26 -17.51 10.31
N ARG A 250 12.29 -18.15 9.64
CA ARG A 250 10.85 -17.92 9.89
C ARG A 250 10.48 -17.96 11.37
N ALA A 251 11.00 -18.91 12.13
CA ALA A 251 10.69 -19.05 13.55
C ALA A 251 11.25 -17.88 14.39
N GLU A 252 12.45 -17.40 14.08
CA GLU A 252 13.04 -16.23 14.73
C GLU A 252 12.28 -14.95 14.38
N PHE A 253 11.87 -14.79 13.12
CA PHE A 253 11.05 -13.67 12.68
C PHE A 253 9.71 -13.63 13.42
N VAL A 254 8.96 -14.74 13.40
CA VAL A 254 7.63 -14.82 14.04
C VAL A 254 7.75 -14.48 15.52
N ARG A 255 8.71 -15.07 16.23
CA ARG A 255 8.94 -14.76 17.65
C ARG A 255 9.23 -13.28 17.86
N MET A 256 10.20 -12.73 17.12
CA MET A 256 10.58 -11.32 17.23
C MET A 256 9.39 -10.39 16.95
N ARG A 257 8.63 -10.67 15.89
CA ARG A 257 7.50 -9.85 15.46
C ARG A 257 6.37 -9.88 16.48
N THR A 258 5.99 -11.07 16.96
CA THR A 258 4.98 -11.23 18.01
C THR A 258 5.39 -10.56 19.32
N ASP A 259 6.64 -10.73 19.75
CA ASP A 259 7.15 -10.07 20.96
C ASP A 259 7.11 -8.54 20.80
N ARG A 260 7.50 -8.02 19.64
CA ARG A 260 7.50 -6.58 19.35
C ARG A 260 6.08 -6.00 19.31
N ASP A 261 5.14 -6.69 18.66
CA ASP A 261 3.75 -6.23 18.52
C ASP A 261 3.07 -6.07 19.89
N SER A 262 3.36 -6.97 20.83
CA SER A 262 2.81 -6.90 22.20
C SER A 262 3.16 -5.61 22.97
N GLY A 263 4.18 -4.88 22.52
CA GLY A 263 4.64 -3.62 23.11
C GLY A 263 4.18 -2.37 22.36
N LEU A 264 3.47 -2.49 21.23
CA LEU A 264 3.06 -1.35 20.42
C LEU A 264 1.73 -0.76 20.89
N ASN A 265 1.64 0.57 20.87
CA ASN A 265 0.36 1.25 21.01
C ASN A 265 -0.45 1.16 19.71
N MET A 266 -1.75 1.37 19.81
CA MET A 266 -2.61 1.52 18.63
C MET A 266 -2.23 2.77 17.83
N PRO A 267 -2.31 2.75 16.48
CA PRO A 267 -2.13 3.95 15.68
C PRO A 267 -3.10 5.04 16.10
N GLN A 268 -2.62 6.28 16.11
CA GLN A 268 -3.40 7.42 16.57
C GLN A 268 -4.70 7.61 15.79
N LEU A 269 -4.68 7.36 14.48
CA LEU A 269 -5.81 7.56 13.58
C LEU A 269 -6.57 6.27 13.24
N ILE A 270 -6.42 5.19 14.02
CA ILE A 270 -7.05 3.90 13.67
C ILE A 270 -8.55 3.98 13.45
N PHE A 271 -9.29 4.64 14.34
CA PHE A 271 -10.75 4.71 14.19
C PHE A 271 -11.18 5.60 13.03
N PRO A 272 -10.68 6.85 12.89
CA PRO A 272 -10.98 7.67 11.72
C PRO A 272 -10.63 6.99 10.39
N SER A 273 -9.45 6.38 10.30
CA SER A 273 -8.92 5.80 9.07
C SER A 273 -9.71 4.58 8.64
N LEU A 274 -9.85 3.57 9.51
CA LEU A 274 -10.51 2.32 9.12
C LEU A 274 -11.94 2.53 8.65
N GLN A 275 -12.73 3.38 9.32
CA GLN A 275 -14.14 3.56 8.98
C GLN A 275 -14.36 4.31 7.67
N VAL A 276 -13.39 5.13 7.24
CA VAL A 276 -13.40 5.86 5.95
C VAL A 276 -12.80 4.99 4.86
N ASN A 277 -11.68 4.32 5.14
CA ASN A 277 -10.91 3.58 4.14
C ASN A 277 -11.63 2.31 3.69
N ILE A 278 -12.38 1.62 4.56
CA ILE A 278 -13.25 0.49 4.15
C ILE A 278 -14.36 0.92 3.18
N GLN A 279 -14.62 2.23 3.07
CA GLN A 279 -15.53 2.86 2.13
C GLN A 279 -14.80 3.58 0.98
N ALA A 280 -13.59 3.13 0.63
CA ALA A 280 -12.76 3.69 -0.45
C ALA A 280 -12.48 5.20 -0.32
N GLY A 281 -12.49 5.74 0.90
CA GLY A 281 -12.26 7.16 1.16
C GLY A 281 -13.52 8.02 1.23
N GLU A 282 -14.71 7.44 1.00
CA GLU A 282 -15.95 8.17 1.16
C GLU A 282 -16.21 8.45 2.65
N LEU A 283 -16.41 9.73 2.99
CA LEU A 283 -16.79 10.11 4.34
C LEU A 283 -18.20 9.62 4.68
N PRO A 284 -18.50 9.29 5.96
CA PRO A 284 -19.84 8.86 6.36
C PRO A 284 -20.92 9.82 5.88
N HIS A 285 -22.06 9.30 5.40
CA HIS A 285 -23.17 10.17 5.01
C HIS A 285 -23.62 11.06 6.18
N ALA A 286 -24.03 12.28 5.84
CA ALA A 286 -24.55 13.22 6.83
C ALA A 286 -25.82 12.66 7.49
N GLU A 287 -25.93 12.84 8.81
CA GLU A 287 -27.17 12.55 9.54
C GLU A 287 -28.24 13.60 9.27
N SER A 288 -29.41 13.49 9.92
CA SER A 288 -30.58 14.35 9.69
C SER A 288 -30.33 15.85 9.95
N ASN A 289 -29.24 16.20 10.64
CA ASN A 289 -28.82 17.57 10.89
C ASN A 289 -27.81 18.10 9.84
N GLY A 290 -27.49 17.33 8.80
CA GLY A 290 -26.56 17.71 7.74
C GLY A 290 -25.08 17.59 8.13
N VAL A 291 -24.75 16.94 9.24
CA VAL A 291 -23.37 16.76 9.73
C VAL A 291 -22.93 15.31 9.55
N GLN A 292 -21.70 15.11 9.11
CA GLN A 292 -21.06 13.79 9.02
C GLN A 292 -20.37 13.47 10.35
N TYR A 293 -20.47 12.21 10.80
CA TYR A 293 -19.92 11.79 12.09
C TYR A 293 -19.02 10.58 11.94
N LEU A 294 -17.81 10.69 12.48
CA LEU A 294 -16.99 9.52 12.77
C LEU A 294 -17.45 8.89 14.08
N LYS A 295 -17.48 7.56 14.12
CA LYS A 295 -17.87 6.78 15.30
C LYS A 295 -16.62 6.24 15.99
N ILE A 296 -16.58 6.39 17.32
CA ILE A 296 -15.54 5.83 18.17
C ILE A 296 -16.18 4.73 19.02
N PRO A 297 -15.87 3.45 18.77
CA PRO A 297 -16.41 2.36 19.55
C PRO A 297 -15.76 2.32 20.94
N LEU A 298 -16.57 2.23 22.00
CA LEU A 298 -16.06 2.11 23.36
C LEU A 298 -15.71 0.65 23.68
N ASN A 299 -14.47 0.41 24.12
CA ASN A 299 -13.98 -0.89 24.62
C ASN A 299 -14.11 -2.06 23.60
N GLN A 300 -13.90 -1.79 22.31
CA GLN A 300 -13.94 -2.82 21.25
C GLN A 300 -12.56 -3.28 20.75
N PHE A 301 -11.49 -2.59 21.16
CA PHE A 301 -10.10 -2.91 20.86
C PHE A 301 -9.27 -2.88 22.14
#